data_AF-W1XWJ8-F1
#
_entry.id   AF-W1XWJ8-F1
#
_cell.length_a   1.000
_cell.length_b   1.000
_cell.length_c   1.000
_cell.angle_alpha   90.00
_cell.angle_beta   90.00
_cell.angle_gamma   90.00
#
_symmetry.space_group_name_H-M   'P 1'
#
loop_
_entity.id
_entity.type
_entity.pdbx_description
1 polymer ?
#
loop_
_entity_poly.entity_id
_entity_poly.type
_entity_poly.pdbx_seq_one_letter_code
_entity_poly.pdbx_strand_id
1 'polypeptide(L)'
;MAQYYNDLVFPFKRYQIGKVYRGERNQKGRYREFYQCDIDVIGKEKLSIGNDAWVISLASKAFKSIGLIDYRFQISNRKILKGILSELKIDN
;
A
#
# COMPACT_ATOMS: atom_id res chain seq x y z
N MET A 1 16.00 7.37 11.92
CA MET A 1 15.29 6.36 12.76
C MET A 1 14.04 7.01 13.33
N ALA A 2 12.93 6.29 13.48
CA ALA A 2 11.72 6.85 14.08
C ALA A 2 11.98 7.22 15.55
N GLN A 3 11.46 8.36 15.99
CA GLN A 3 11.78 8.95 17.31
C GLN A 3 11.44 8.04 18.50
N TYR A 4 10.40 7.21 18.38
CA TYR A 4 9.92 6.30 19.43
C TYR A 4 10.07 4.82 19.06
N TYR A 5 11.07 4.50 18.23
CA TYR A 5 11.21 3.15 17.66
C TYR A 5 11.29 2.04 18.73
N ASN A 6 11.99 2.29 19.84
CA ASN A 6 12.18 1.30 20.91
C ASN A 6 10.90 1.01 21.71
N ASP A 7 9.91 1.90 21.64
CA ASP A 7 8.64 1.78 22.36
C ASP A 7 7.56 1.09 21.51
N LEU A 8 7.86 0.74 20.26
CA LEU A 8 6.92 0.09 19.36
C LEU A 8 6.85 -1.42 19.61
N VAL A 9 5.63 -1.94 19.68
CA VAL A 9 5.37 -3.39 19.66
C VAL A 9 5.26 -3.86 18.22
N PHE A 10 6.05 -4.87 17.86
CA PHE A 10 6.06 -5.46 16.52
C PHE A 10 5.29 -6.79 16.46
N PRO A 11 4.55 -7.10 15.37
CA PRO A 11 4.39 -6.28 14.17
C PRO A 11 3.53 -5.03 14.43
N PHE A 12 4.08 -3.87 14.10
CA PHE A 12 3.45 -2.59 14.36
C PHE A 12 2.46 -2.30 13.24
N LYS A 13 1.17 -2.18 13.59
CA LYS A 13 0.08 -1.91 12.65
C LYS A 13 -0.42 -0.50 12.87
N ARG A 14 -0.49 0.29 11.80
CA ARG A 14 -1.05 1.64 11.84
C ARG A 14 -1.97 1.92 10.67
N TYR A 15 -2.84 2.89 10.85
CA TYR A 15 -3.57 3.53 9.76
C TYR A 15 -3.39 5.04 9.84
N GLN A 16 -3.55 5.75 8.72
CA GLN A 16 -3.52 7.20 8.66
C GLN A 16 -4.51 7.69 7.62
N ILE A 17 -5.36 8.64 8.01
CA ILE A 17 -6.25 9.35 7.09
C ILE A 17 -5.89 10.82 7.14
N GLY A 18 -5.60 11.41 5.98
CA GLY A 18 -5.17 12.81 5.94
C GLY A 18 -5.10 13.37 4.53
N LYS A 19 -5.02 14.70 4.45
CA LYS A 19 -4.82 15.43 3.20
C LYS A 19 -3.38 15.31 2.74
N VAL A 20 -3.20 15.13 1.44
CA VAL A 20 -1.89 15.15 0.78
C VAL A 20 -1.90 16.11 -0.38
N TYR A 21 -0.71 16.63 -0.71
CA TYR A 21 -0.53 17.65 -1.73
C TYR A 21 0.40 17.14 -2.84
N ARG A 22 0.02 17.33 -4.11
CA ARG A 22 0.87 17.00 -5.26
C ARG A 22 1.12 18.21 -6.14
N GLY A 23 2.38 18.44 -6.48
CA GLY A 23 2.86 19.54 -7.34
C GLY A 23 2.74 19.25 -8.84
N GLU A 24 1.84 18.36 -9.25
CA GLU A 24 1.68 17.97 -10.66
C GLU A 24 1.07 19.10 -11.51
N ARG A 25 1.40 19.13 -12.81
CA ARG A 25 0.78 20.04 -13.77
C ARG A 25 -0.73 19.78 -13.83
N ASN A 26 -1.54 20.84 -13.84
CA ASN A 26 -2.99 20.71 -13.88
C ASN A 26 -3.43 19.83 -15.07
N GLN A 27 -3.98 18.67 -14.76
CA GLN A 27 -4.65 17.78 -15.70
C GLN A 27 -6.11 17.70 -15.30
N LYS A 28 -7.01 17.59 -16.28
CA LYS A 28 -8.45 17.48 -16.03
C LYS A 28 -8.71 16.27 -15.13
N GLY A 29 -9.35 16.48 -13.98
CA GLY A 29 -9.67 15.43 -13.00
C GLY A 29 -8.56 15.10 -12.00
N ARG A 30 -7.40 15.77 -12.04
CA ARG A 30 -6.36 15.63 -10.99
C ARG A 30 -6.37 16.82 -10.04
N TYR A 31 -6.82 16.58 -8.82
CA TYR A 31 -6.75 17.55 -7.73
C TYR A 31 -5.34 17.65 -7.17
N ARG A 32 -4.94 18.85 -6.74
CA ARG A 32 -3.67 19.11 -6.07
C ARG A 32 -3.71 18.81 -4.57
N GLU A 33 -4.91 18.69 -4.01
CA GLU A 33 -5.19 18.32 -2.63
C GLU A 33 -6.27 17.24 -2.62
N PHE A 34 -6.02 16.12 -1.95
CA PHE A 34 -6.98 15.04 -1.77
C PHE A 34 -6.67 14.23 -0.51
N TYR A 35 -7.63 13.43 -0.05
CA TYR A 35 -7.44 12.55 1.11
C TYR A 35 -6.84 11.21 0.71
N GLN A 36 -5.92 10.71 1.52
CA GLN A 36 -5.47 9.31 1.50
C GLN A 36 -5.89 8.60 2.78
N CYS A 37 -6.07 7.29 2.67
CA CYS A 37 -6.32 6.36 3.77
C CYS A 37 -5.32 5.22 3.63
N ASP A 38 -4.24 5.31 4.40
CA ASP A 38 -3.11 4.40 4.33
C ASP A 38 -3.16 3.42 5.49
N ILE A 39 -2.82 2.15 5.23
CA ILE A 39 -2.72 1.09 6.23
C ILE A 39 -1.37 0.41 6.04
N ASP A 40 -0.58 0.37 7.11
CA ASP A 40 0.78 -0.16 7.08
C ASP A 40 0.99 -1.17 8.19
N VAL A 41 1.72 -2.24 7.85
CA VAL A 41 2.21 -3.22 8.82
C VAL A 41 3.73 -3.26 8.72
N ILE A 42 4.40 -2.96 9.83
CA ILE A 42 5.85 -2.88 9.91
C ILE A 42 6.34 -4.03 10.79
N GLY A 43 7.29 -4.81 10.29
CA GLY A 43 8.02 -5.83 11.04
C GLY A 43 9.43 -5.34 11.42
N LYS A 44 10.06 -6.00 12.40
CA LYS A 44 11.42 -5.65 12.84
C LYS A 44 12.52 -6.22 11.92
N GLU A 45 12.34 -7.45 11.45
CA GLU A 45 13.34 -8.15 10.62
C GLU A 45 12.71 -8.91 9.47
N LYS A 46 11.70 -9.74 9.78
CA LYS A 46 10.88 -10.43 8.80
C LYS A 46 9.42 -10.11 9.08
N LEU A 47 8.71 -9.80 8.00
CA LEU A 47 7.27 -9.70 8.00
C LEU A 47 6.72 -10.93 7.29
N SER A 48 5.77 -11.63 7.94
CA SER A 48 5.11 -12.77 7.30
C SER A 48 4.30 -12.31 6.10
N ILE A 49 4.33 -13.10 5.02
CA ILE A 49 3.50 -12.90 3.82
C ILE A 49 1.99 -12.92 4.11
N GLY A 50 1.60 -13.48 5.27
CA GLY A 50 0.21 -13.42 5.73
C GLY A 50 -0.29 -11.99 5.95
N ASN A 51 0.61 -11.01 6.13
CA ASN A 51 0.22 -9.61 6.26
C ASN A 51 -0.26 -9.02 4.93
N ASP A 52 0.28 -9.44 3.78
CA ASP A 52 -0.20 -9.03 2.46
C ASP A 52 -1.67 -9.44 2.26
N ALA A 53 -1.99 -10.69 2.59
CA ALA A 53 -3.37 -11.20 2.55
C ALA A 53 -4.28 -10.49 3.56
N TRP A 54 -3.76 -10.16 4.75
CA TRP A 54 -4.50 -9.44 5.77
C TRP A 54 -4.88 -8.02 5.33
N VAL A 55 -3.96 -7.28 4.70
CA VAL A 55 -4.23 -5.92 4.18
C VAL A 55 -5.31 -5.96 3.11
N ILE A 56 -5.25 -6.91 2.18
CA ILE A 56 -6.27 -7.07 1.13
C ILE A 56 -7.63 -7.42 1.73
N SER A 57 -7.67 -8.33 2.71
CA SER A 57 -8.90 -8.69 3.43
C SER A 57 -9.52 -7.49 4.15
N LEU A 58 -8.69 -6.68 4.81
CA LEU A 58 -9.13 -5.46 5.48
C LEU A 58 -9.68 -4.43 4.50
N ALA A 59 -8.98 -4.17 3.39
CA ALA A 59 -9.45 -3.27 2.34
C ALA A 59 -10.80 -3.74 1.76
N SER A 60 -10.95 -5.05 1.52
CA SER A 60 -12.20 -5.66 1.06
C SER A 60 -13.36 -5.41 2.04
N LYS A 61 -13.12 -5.58 3.35
CA LYS A 61 -14.13 -5.30 4.38
C LYS A 61 -14.50 -3.81 4.42
N ALA A 62 -13.50 -2.92 4.31
CA ALA A 62 -13.72 -1.48 4.28
C ALA A 62 -14.56 -1.06 3.07
N PHE A 63 -14.25 -1.56 1.87
CA PHE A 63 -15.01 -1.30 0.65
C PHE A 63 -16.46 -1.76 0.77
N LYS A 64 -16.70 -2.95 1.32
CA LYS A 64 -18.06 -3.43 1.59
C LYS A 64 -18.80 -2.54 2.57
N SER A 65 -18.15 -2.07 3.64
CA SER A 65 -18.79 -1.21 4.64
C SER A 65 -19.23 0.16 4.12
N ILE A 66 -18.60 0.65 3.05
CA ILE A 66 -18.98 1.92 2.40
C ILE A 66 -19.91 1.72 1.20
N GLY A 67 -20.41 0.49 0.99
CA GLY A 67 -21.36 0.16 -0.07
C GLY A 67 -20.74 -0.05 -1.45
N LEU A 68 -19.43 -0.26 -1.56
CA LEU A 68 -18.80 -0.59 -2.84
C LEU A 68 -19.10 -2.04 -3.21
N ILE A 69 -19.81 -2.23 -4.33
CA ILE A 69 -20.38 -3.51 -4.76
C ILE A 69 -19.87 -3.99 -6.14
N ASP A 70 -18.68 -3.59 -6.59
CA ASP A 70 -17.99 -4.26 -7.69
C ASP A 70 -16.53 -3.80 -7.72
N TYR A 71 -15.61 -4.66 -7.28
CA TYR A 71 -14.19 -4.37 -7.29
C TYR A 71 -13.37 -5.64 -7.40
N ARG A 72 -12.17 -5.51 -7.97
CA ARG A 72 -11.20 -6.60 -8.06
C ARG A 72 -9.84 -6.09 -7.58
N PHE A 73 -9.17 -6.90 -6.76
CA PHE A 73 -7.78 -6.63 -6.40
C PHE A 73 -6.86 -7.29 -7.43
N GLN A 74 -6.04 -6.48 -8.10
CA GLN A 74 -4.96 -6.99 -8.94
C GLN A 74 -3.71 -7.11 -8.08
N ILE A 75 -3.20 -8.32 -7.94
CA ILE A 75 -2.04 -8.63 -7.10
C ILE A 75 -0.88 -8.98 -8.01
N SER A 76 0.28 -8.40 -7.74
CA SER A 76 1.52 -8.68 -8.47
C SER A 76 2.70 -8.75 -7.50
N ASN A 77 3.79 -9.36 -7.94
CA ASN A 77 5.04 -9.42 -7.19
C ASN A 77 6.17 -8.88 -8.04
N ARG A 78 6.87 -7.86 -7.53
CA ARG A 78 8.00 -7.23 -8.24
C ARG A 78 9.12 -8.21 -8.58
N LYS A 79 9.31 -9.28 -7.80
CA LYS A 79 10.32 -10.32 -8.07
C LYS A 79 10.01 -11.08 -9.36
N ILE A 80 8.73 -11.38 -9.62
CA ILE A 80 8.28 -12.05 -10.85
C ILE A 80 8.53 -11.13 -12.05
N LEU A 81 8.09 -9.87 -11.96
CA LEU A 81 8.30 -8.90 -13.03
C LEU A 81 9.79 -8.71 -13.34
N LYS A 82 10.62 -8.58 -12.31
CA LYS A 82 12.08 -8.49 -12.48
C LYS A 82 12.67 -9.72 -13.15
N GLY A 83 12.23 -10.92 -12.76
CA GLY A 83 12.67 -12.18 -13.40
C GLY A 83 12.33 -12.22 -14.89
N ILE A 84 11.10 -11.83 -15.26
CA ILE A 84 10.66 -11.79 -16.65
C ILE A 84 11.49 -10.79 -17.46
N LEU A 85 11.68 -9.57 -16.95
CA LEU A 85 12.46 -8.54 -17.66
C LEU A 85 13.92 -8.97 -17.86
N SER A 86 14.52 -9.59 -16.85
CA SER A 86 15.88 -10.12 -16.94
C SER A 86 16.00 -11.21 -18.01
N GLU A 87 15.04 -12.13 -18.09
CA GLU A 87 15.02 -13.19 -19.11
C GLU A 87 14.88 -12.61 -20.52
N LEU A 88 14.06 -11.57 -20.68
CA LEU A 88 13.85 -10.87 -21.95
C LEU A 88 15.00 -9.92 -22.32
N LYS A 89 16.05 -9.82 -21.48
CA LYS A 89 17.18 -8.89 -21.66
C LYS A 89 16.73 -7.43 -21.81
N ILE A 90 15.69 -7.06 -21.08
CA ILE A 90 15.20 -5.69 -21.00
C ILE A 90 15.83 -5.06 -19.76
N ASP A 91 16.88 -4.28 -19.97
CA ASP A 91 17.54 -3.53 -18.91
C ASP A 91 16.71 -2.30 -18.51
N ASN A 92 16.77 -1.92 -17.23
CA ASN A 92 16.21 -0.66 -16.73
C ASN A 92 17.22 0.47 -16.87
#